data_AF-A0A0F5R3K4-F1
#
_entry.id   AF-A0A0F5R3K4-F1
#
_cell.length_a   1.000
_cell.length_b   1.000
_cell.length_c   1.000
_cell.angle_alpha   90.00
_cell.angle_beta   90.00
_cell.angle_gamma   90.00
#
_symmetry.space_group_name_H-M   'P 1'
#
loop_
_entity.id
_entity.type
_entity.pdbx_description
1 polymer ?
#
loop_
_entity_poly.entity_id
_entity_poly.type
_entity_poly.pdbx_seq_one_letter_code
_entity_poly.pdbx_strand_id
1 'polypeptide(L)'
;MNQAIKIMLWRVYKKTFSLICQYRFDYASRKKDRDALDRQGNEEEKSKLKAQFLREYDDIPDMKLHNYSLFGDMPAEKVDYDRIIYDTYDYLDKLIGFKLADIFYAIFHQYYEFSKDLRALRLSKYIRFGTDVEREIWMLRYGLTFEDIEWAAPCIESIDEQEIVFNEKYDELTKEQRAVLERFHY
;
A
#
# COMPACT_ATOMS: atom_id res chain seq x y z
N MET A 1 12.67 9.76 -3.69
CA MET A 1 11.45 10.53 -3.34
C MET A 1 10.26 10.21 -4.25
N ASN A 2 10.42 10.19 -5.58
CA ASN A 2 9.31 9.88 -6.52
C ASN A 2 8.64 8.50 -6.26
N GLN A 3 9.42 7.46 -5.91
CA GLN A 3 8.88 6.12 -5.63
C GLN A 3 7.96 6.10 -4.39
N ALA A 4 8.40 6.66 -3.26
CA ALA A 4 7.61 6.72 -2.04
C ALA A 4 6.26 7.45 -2.24
N ILE A 5 6.27 8.57 -2.97
CA ILE A 5 5.03 9.31 -3.29
C ILE A 5 4.09 8.48 -4.16
N LYS A 6 4.61 7.78 -5.18
CA LYS A 6 3.80 6.89 -6.04
C LYS A 6 3.18 5.74 -5.24
N ILE A 7 3.97 5.08 -4.39
CA ILE A 7 3.51 3.98 -3.54
C ILE A 7 2.43 4.48 -2.56
N MET A 8 2.65 5.65 -1.94
CA MET A 8 1.67 6.30 -1.08
C MET A 8 0.37 6.60 -1.83
N LEU A 9 0.43 7.16 -3.04
CA LEU A 9 -0.75 7.41 -3.86
C LEU A 9 -1.47 6.11 -4.24
N TRP A 10 -0.76 5.04 -4.58
CA TRP A 10 -1.39 3.76 -4.88
C TRP A 10 -2.10 3.14 -3.67
N ARG A 11 -1.52 3.28 -2.47
CA ARG A 11 -2.19 2.92 -1.21
C ARG A 11 -3.49 3.72 -1.04
N VAL A 12 -3.45 5.03 -1.28
CA VAL A 12 -4.63 5.91 -1.22
C VAL A 12 -5.72 5.51 -2.22
N TYR A 13 -5.36 5.07 -3.42
CA TYR A 13 -6.29 4.56 -4.42
C TYR A 13 -6.78 3.12 -4.15
N LYS A 14 -6.69 2.65 -2.90
CA LYS A 14 -7.14 1.33 -2.43
C LYS A 14 -6.61 0.16 -3.28
N LYS A 15 -5.40 0.28 -3.81
CA LYS A 15 -4.74 -0.86 -4.47
C LYS A 15 -4.28 -1.82 -3.37
N THR A 16 -4.67 -3.09 -3.48
CA THR A 16 -4.17 -4.13 -2.57
C THR A 16 -2.65 -4.19 -2.63
N PHE A 17 -2.01 -4.64 -1.55
CA PHE A 17 -0.55 -4.76 -1.51
C PHE A 17 -0.02 -5.58 -2.69
N SER A 18 -0.67 -6.71 -2.97
CA SER A 18 -0.33 -7.57 -4.13
C SER A 18 -0.37 -6.81 -5.45
N LEU A 19 -1.36 -5.95 -5.66
CA LEU A 19 -1.48 -5.14 -6.88
C LEU A 19 -0.39 -4.06 -6.99
N ILE A 20 0.00 -3.46 -5.86
CA ILE A 20 1.14 -2.54 -5.82
C ILE A 20 2.43 -3.27 -6.22
N CYS A 21 2.70 -4.44 -5.62
CA CYS A 21 3.85 -5.28 -5.95
C CYS A 21 3.85 -5.66 -7.44
N GLN A 22 2.70 -6.06 -7.99
CA GLN A 22 2.55 -6.39 -9.40
C GLN A 22 2.88 -5.21 -10.32
N TYR A 23 2.35 -4.01 -10.03
CA TYR A 23 2.68 -2.82 -10.83
C TYR A 23 4.16 -2.47 -10.78
N ARG A 24 4.78 -2.59 -9.61
CA ARG A 24 6.23 -2.35 -9.44
C ARG A 24 7.05 -3.38 -10.20
N PHE A 25 6.66 -4.66 -10.15
CA PHE A 25 7.31 -5.74 -10.87
C PHE A 25 7.19 -5.57 -12.38
N ASP A 26 5.98 -5.32 -12.91
CA ASP A 26 5.75 -5.13 -14.34
C ASP A 26 6.57 -3.96 -14.89
N TYR A 27 6.73 -2.89 -14.09
CA TYR A 27 7.60 -1.76 -14.42
C TYR A 27 9.09 -2.14 -14.38
N ALA A 28 9.57 -2.72 -13.28
CA ALA A 28 10.98 -3.11 -13.11
C ALA A 28 11.45 -4.11 -14.17
N SER A 29 10.62 -5.11 -14.44
CA SER A 29 10.90 -6.20 -15.37
C SER A 29 10.69 -5.82 -16.83
N ARG A 30 10.30 -4.56 -17.11
CA ARG A 30 9.95 -4.04 -18.44
C ARG A 30 9.02 -4.97 -19.21
N LYS A 31 8.04 -5.55 -18.51
CA LYS A 31 7.18 -6.61 -19.05
C LYS A 31 6.55 -6.26 -20.39
N LYS A 32 6.04 -5.03 -20.54
CA LYS A 32 5.46 -4.55 -21.81
C LYS A 32 6.44 -4.59 -22.98
N ASP A 33 7.70 -4.22 -22.74
CA ASP A 33 8.74 -4.21 -23.77
C ASP A 33 9.15 -5.64 -24.13
N ARG A 34 9.27 -6.53 -23.12
CA ARG A 34 9.53 -7.96 -23.35
C ARG A 34 8.40 -8.61 -24.14
N ASP A 35 7.15 -8.40 -23.74
CA ASP A 35 5.97 -8.95 -24.43
C ASP A 35 5.89 -8.45 -25.89
N ALA A 36 6.31 -7.20 -26.14
CA ALA A 36 6.36 -6.65 -27.50
C ALA A 36 7.44 -7.31 -28.36
N LEU A 37 8.63 -7.56 -27.79
CA LEU A 37 9.73 -8.24 -28.49
C LEU A 37 9.44 -9.73 -28.71
N ASP A 38 8.77 -10.38 -27.76
CA ASP A 38 8.32 -11.78 -27.89
C ASP A 38 7.36 -11.94 -29.08
N ARG A 39 6.41 -11.02 -29.24
CA ARG A 39 5.49 -11.01 -30.39
C ARG A 39 6.22 -10.78 -31.72
N GLN A 40 7.38 -10.14 -31.69
CA GLN A 40 8.23 -9.91 -32.86
C GLN A 40 9.22 -11.04 -33.10
N GLY A 41 9.32 -12.03 -32.19
CA GLY A 41 10.32 -13.10 -32.24
C GLY A 41 11.75 -12.61 -32.02
N ASN A 42 11.95 -11.43 -31.42
CA ASN A 42 13.27 -10.81 -31.27
C ASN A 42 13.87 -11.09 -29.89
N GLU A 43 14.27 -12.34 -29.67
CA GLU A 43 14.87 -12.80 -28.41
C GLU A 43 16.23 -12.14 -28.13
N GLU A 44 16.98 -11.77 -29.17
CA GLU A 44 18.29 -11.14 -29.01
C GLU A 44 18.16 -9.76 -28.35
N GLU A 45 17.26 -8.90 -28.84
CA GLU A 45 17.01 -7.60 -28.23
C GLU A 45 16.37 -7.71 -26.85
N LYS A 46 15.52 -8.72 -26.64
CA LYS A 46 14.91 -8.99 -25.33
C LYS A 46 15.96 -9.33 -24.27
N SER A 47 16.94 -10.16 -24.60
CA SER A 47 18.03 -10.53 -23.70
C SER A 47 18.92 -9.34 -23.28
N LYS A 48 18.99 -8.29 -24.13
CA LYS A 48 19.74 -7.06 -23.86
C LYS A 48 18.98 -6.09 -22.94
N LEU A 49 17.68 -6.30 -22.72
CA LEU A 49 16.90 -5.43 -21.85
C LEU A 49 17.40 -5.52 -20.41
N LYS A 50 17.74 -4.37 -19.84
CA LYS A 50 18.04 -4.22 -18.42
C LYS A 50 16.80 -3.85 -17.62
N ALA A 51 16.79 -4.21 -16.36
CA ALA A 51 15.76 -3.84 -15.41
C ALA A 51 15.59 -2.32 -15.36
N GLN A 52 14.34 -1.88 -15.30
CA GLN A 52 14.01 -0.47 -15.18
C GLN A 52 14.41 0.04 -13.80
N PHE A 53 14.92 1.28 -13.73
CA PHE A 53 15.35 1.88 -12.48
C PHE A 53 14.21 1.95 -11.46
N LEU A 54 14.38 1.21 -10.35
CA LEU A 54 13.66 1.40 -9.10
C LEU A 54 14.69 1.75 -8.03
N ARG A 55 14.40 2.76 -7.22
CA ARG A 55 15.24 3.09 -6.07
C ARG A 55 14.92 2.11 -4.95
N GLU A 56 15.94 1.40 -4.45
CA GLU A 56 15.83 0.56 -3.26
C GLU A 56 15.41 1.41 -2.06
N TYR A 57 14.68 0.80 -1.14
CA TYR A 57 14.42 1.35 0.17
C TYR A 57 15.74 1.57 0.89
N ASP A 58 15.87 2.73 1.54
CA ASP A 58 16.93 2.99 2.49
C ASP A 58 16.35 3.82 3.64
N ASP A 59 16.90 3.61 4.83
CA ASP A 59 16.39 4.23 6.03
C ASP A 59 16.81 5.71 6.11
N ILE A 60 15.92 6.56 6.61
CA ILE A 60 16.19 7.98 6.83
C ILE A 60 16.10 8.34 8.32
N PRO A 61 16.90 9.29 8.84
CA PRO A 61 17.78 10.19 8.09
C PRO A 61 19.18 9.59 7.82
N ASP A 62 19.63 9.65 6.56
CA ASP A 62 21.03 9.43 6.20
C ASP A 62 21.48 10.51 5.20
N MET A 63 22.49 11.31 5.60
CA MET A 63 23.05 12.39 4.80
C MET A 63 24.01 11.92 3.71
N LYS A 64 24.49 10.67 3.79
CA LYS A 64 25.39 10.06 2.80
C LYS A 64 24.63 9.25 1.75
N LEU A 65 23.30 9.19 1.88
CA LEU A 65 22.45 8.41 1.03
C LEU A 65 22.48 8.94 -0.41
N HIS A 66 23.07 8.15 -1.29
CA HIS A 66 23.10 8.42 -2.72
C HIS A 66 21.93 7.70 -3.42
N ASN A 67 21.67 8.07 -4.66
CA ASN A 67 20.64 7.42 -5.46
C ASN A 67 21.23 6.18 -6.15
N TYR A 68 20.63 5.01 -5.93
CA TYR A 68 21.07 3.76 -6.53
C TYR A 68 19.85 2.89 -6.92
N SER A 69 20.08 1.94 -7.82
CA SER A 69 19.05 1.05 -8.34
C SER A 69 18.95 -0.22 -7.49
N LEU A 70 17.73 -0.61 -7.12
CA LEU A 70 17.40 -1.89 -6.51
C LEU A 70 17.96 -3.07 -7.30
N PHE A 71 18.00 -2.95 -8.64
CA PHE A 71 18.44 -4.03 -9.51
C PHE A 71 19.79 -3.78 -10.18
N GLY A 72 20.43 -2.64 -9.96
CA GLY A 72 21.68 -2.28 -10.67
C GLY A 72 21.53 -2.43 -12.19
N ASP A 73 22.43 -3.21 -12.79
CA ASP A 73 22.47 -3.56 -14.22
C ASP A 73 21.81 -4.91 -14.57
N MET A 74 21.03 -5.49 -13.66
CA MET A 74 20.39 -6.79 -13.83
C MET A 74 19.56 -6.87 -15.11
N PRO A 75 19.58 -8.00 -15.85
CA PRO A 75 18.69 -8.22 -16.98
C PRO A 75 17.22 -8.16 -16.55
N ALA A 76 16.37 -7.57 -17.39
CA ALA A 76 14.95 -7.37 -17.11
C ALA A 76 14.21 -8.69 -16.85
N GLU A 77 14.62 -9.77 -17.50
CA GLU A 77 14.10 -11.14 -17.30
C GLU A 77 14.43 -11.75 -15.94
N LYS A 78 15.50 -11.28 -15.28
CA LYS A 78 16.00 -11.82 -14.00
C LYS A 78 15.50 -11.04 -12.79
N VAL A 79 14.63 -10.04 -13.00
CA VAL A 79 14.00 -9.29 -11.92
C VAL A 79 13.23 -10.26 -11.04
N ASP A 80 13.59 -10.30 -9.76
CA ASP A 80 12.97 -11.15 -8.76
C ASP A 80 11.75 -10.45 -8.14
N TYR A 81 10.63 -11.18 -8.10
CA TYR A 81 9.38 -10.69 -7.51
C TYR A 81 9.49 -10.58 -5.99
N ASP A 82 10.20 -11.50 -5.33
CA ASP A 82 10.31 -11.49 -3.87
C ASP A 82 11.06 -10.24 -3.39
N ARG A 83 12.13 -9.85 -4.10
CA ARG A 83 12.82 -8.58 -3.83
C ARG A 83 11.92 -7.35 -3.97
N ILE A 84 10.98 -7.34 -4.93
CA ILE A 84 9.97 -6.27 -5.04
C ILE A 84 9.05 -6.27 -3.83
N ILE A 85 8.59 -7.44 -3.37
CA ILE A 85 7.70 -7.56 -2.21
C ILE A 85 8.38 -6.95 -0.98
N TYR A 86 9.60 -7.40 -0.66
CA TYR A 86 10.34 -6.93 0.52
C TYR A 86 10.57 -5.42 0.49
N ASP A 87 11.04 -4.91 -0.65
CA ASP A 87 11.26 -3.47 -0.81
C ASP A 87 9.96 -2.66 -0.71
N THR A 88 8.85 -3.16 -1.27
CA THR A 88 7.53 -2.51 -1.17
C THR A 88 7.04 -2.45 0.26
N TYR A 89 7.24 -3.53 1.01
CA TYR A 89 6.88 -3.61 2.41
C TYR A 89 7.64 -2.57 3.22
N ASP A 90 8.97 -2.48 3.05
CA ASP A 90 9.80 -1.49 3.74
C ASP A 90 9.39 -0.04 3.42
N TYR A 91 9.07 0.26 2.15
CA TYR A 91 8.52 1.57 1.79
C TYR A 91 7.21 1.88 2.51
N LEU A 92 6.29 0.92 2.58
CA LEU A 92 4.96 1.11 3.17
C LEU A 92 5.01 1.22 4.69
N ASP A 93 5.73 0.31 5.34
CA ASP A 93 5.79 0.20 6.79
C ASP A 93 6.75 1.23 7.38
N LYS A 94 8.03 1.14 7.00
CA LYS A 94 9.11 1.88 7.66
C LYS A 94 9.20 3.33 7.24
N LEU A 95 9.00 3.64 5.95
CA LEU A 95 9.06 5.03 5.48
C LEU A 95 7.69 5.71 5.52
N ILE A 96 6.71 5.18 4.79
CA ILE A 96 5.40 5.84 4.66
C ILE A 96 4.66 5.76 6.00
N GLY A 97 4.52 4.57 6.58
CA GLY A 97 3.84 4.33 7.84
C GLY A 97 4.49 5.07 9.01
N PHE A 98 5.72 4.69 9.37
CA PHE A 98 6.34 5.21 10.60
C PHE A 98 6.85 6.65 10.52
N LYS A 99 7.24 7.14 9.34
CA LYS A 99 7.94 8.44 9.24
C LYS A 99 7.11 9.53 8.59
N LEU A 100 6.24 9.21 7.63
CA LEU A 100 5.56 10.21 6.82
C LEU A 100 4.07 10.37 7.15
N ALA A 101 3.36 9.29 7.49
CA ALA A 101 1.90 9.29 7.61
C ALA A 101 1.41 10.29 8.66
N ASP A 102 1.97 10.25 9.88
CA ASP A 102 1.56 11.15 10.96
C ASP A 102 1.93 12.61 10.70
N ILE A 103 3.11 12.85 10.13
CA ILE A 103 3.57 14.20 9.78
C ILE A 103 2.64 14.82 8.74
N PHE A 104 2.36 14.11 7.65
CA PHE A 104 1.46 14.61 6.62
C PHE A 104 0.03 14.74 7.13
N TYR A 105 -0.45 13.78 7.93
CA TYR A 105 -1.76 13.89 8.57
C TYR A 105 -1.87 15.18 9.37
N ALA A 106 -0.90 15.46 10.25
CA ALA A 106 -0.88 16.66 11.08
C ALA A 106 -0.85 17.94 10.24
N ILE A 107 0.01 18.01 9.22
CA ILE A 107 0.13 19.18 8.34
C ILE A 107 -1.20 19.45 7.62
N PHE A 108 -1.77 18.45 6.96
CA PHE A 108 -3.01 18.61 6.20
C PHE A 108 -4.22 18.87 7.10
N HIS A 109 -4.26 18.25 8.29
CA HIS A 109 -5.30 18.51 9.28
C HIS A 109 -5.21 19.92 9.86
N GLN A 110 -4.01 20.41 10.20
CA GLN A 110 -3.81 21.78 10.64
C GLN A 110 -4.18 22.80 9.56
N TYR A 111 -3.82 22.51 8.30
CA TYR A 111 -4.24 23.34 7.16
C TYR A 111 -5.76 23.35 7.01
N TYR A 112 -6.44 22.21 7.17
CA TYR A 112 -7.90 22.15 7.21
C TYR A 112 -8.47 22.99 8.36
N GLU A 113 -7.90 22.91 9.56
CA GLU A 113 -8.41 23.67 10.71
C GLU A 113 -8.37 25.18 10.46
N PHE A 114 -7.32 25.67 9.78
CA PHE A 114 -7.18 27.07 9.41
C PHE A 114 -8.04 27.49 8.21
N SER A 115 -8.01 26.71 7.12
CA SER A 115 -8.64 27.09 5.84
C SER A 115 -10.08 26.62 5.67
N LYS A 116 -10.50 25.63 6.47
CA LYS A 116 -11.73 24.84 6.31
C LYS A 116 -11.88 24.15 4.95
N ASP A 117 -10.76 23.90 4.25
CA ASP A 117 -10.75 23.16 2.98
C ASP A 117 -10.94 21.66 3.21
N LEU A 118 -12.15 21.16 2.93
CA LEU A 118 -12.51 19.75 3.08
C LEU A 118 -11.61 18.80 2.27
N ARG A 119 -10.98 19.26 1.18
CA ARG A 119 -10.05 18.42 0.39
C ARG A 119 -8.80 18.07 1.19
N ALA A 120 -8.34 18.99 2.04
CA ALA A 120 -7.20 18.74 2.92
C ALA A 120 -7.54 17.73 4.02
N LEU A 121 -8.74 17.81 4.59
CA LEU A 121 -9.22 16.82 5.55
C LEU A 121 -9.34 15.42 4.92
N ARG A 122 -9.88 15.33 3.69
CA ARG A 122 -9.97 14.05 2.98
C ARG A 122 -8.58 13.48 2.68
N LEU A 123 -7.66 14.33 2.20
CA LEU A 123 -6.28 13.93 1.92
C LEU A 123 -5.54 13.46 3.17
N SER A 124 -5.74 14.12 4.33
CA SER A 124 -5.12 13.68 5.58
C SER A 124 -5.60 12.29 5.98
N LYS A 125 -6.92 12.03 5.90
CA LYS A 125 -7.50 10.70 6.17
C LYS A 125 -6.94 9.63 5.23
N TYR A 126 -6.87 9.92 3.93
CA TYR A 126 -6.28 9.00 2.96
C TYR A 126 -4.82 8.68 3.24
N ILE A 127 -4.00 9.66 3.60
CA ILE A 127 -2.58 9.41 3.90
C ILE A 127 -2.41 8.54 5.15
N ARG A 128 -3.21 8.81 6.20
CA ARG A 128 -3.10 8.09 7.46
C ARG A 128 -3.72 6.70 7.41
N PHE A 129 -4.92 6.59 6.86
CA PHE A 129 -5.75 5.40 6.94
C PHE A 129 -5.90 4.68 5.59
N GLY A 130 -5.55 5.28 4.47
CA GLY A 130 -5.81 4.73 3.13
C GLY A 130 -7.26 4.86 2.66
N THR A 131 -8.13 5.48 3.47
CA THR A 131 -9.54 5.71 3.16
C THR A 131 -10.05 6.98 3.86
N ASP A 132 -11.09 7.60 3.33
CA ASP A 132 -11.82 8.71 3.95
C ASP A 132 -13.21 8.30 4.47
N VAL A 133 -13.54 7.01 4.39
CA VAL A 133 -14.80 6.43 4.90
C VAL A 133 -14.67 6.16 6.39
N GLU A 134 -15.43 6.90 7.21
CA GLU A 134 -15.29 6.87 8.68
C GLU A 134 -15.44 5.46 9.27
N ARG A 135 -16.39 4.68 8.76
CA ARG A 135 -16.64 3.31 9.21
C ARG A 135 -15.46 2.38 8.95
N GLU A 136 -14.80 2.50 7.79
CA GLU A 136 -13.58 1.76 7.48
C GLU A 136 -12.40 2.24 8.35
N ILE A 137 -12.30 3.55 8.61
CA ILE A 137 -11.28 4.12 9.51
C ILE A 137 -11.40 3.49 10.91
N TRP A 138 -12.62 3.35 11.45
CA TRP A 138 -12.81 2.67 12.72
C TRP A 138 -12.37 1.22 12.68
N MET A 139 -12.77 0.45 11.65
CA MET A 139 -12.32 -0.94 11.49
C MET A 139 -10.79 -1.06 11.50
N LEU A 140 -10.10 -0.16 10.78
CA LEU A 140 -8.64 -0.07 10.78
C LEU A 140 -8.07 0.29 12.16
N ARG A 141 -8.72 1.19 12.91
CA ARG A 141 -8.33 1.56 14.29
C ARG A 141 -8.45 0.39 15.26
N TYR A 142 -9.43 -0.50 15.08
CA TYR A 142 -9.52 -1.77 15.81
C TYR A 142 -8.50 -2.81 15.35
N GLY A 143 -7.71 -2.52 14.32
CA GLY A 143 -6.64 -3.39 13.83
C GLY A 143 -7.09 -4.43 12.81
N LEU A 144 -8.20 -4.19 12.10
CA LEU A 144 -8.57 -4.95 10.90
C LEU A 144 -7.71 -4.51 9.72
N THR A 145 -7.35 -5.43 8.84
CA THR A 145 -6.72 -5.14 7.54
C THR A 145 -7.77 -4.78 6.49
N PHE A 146 -7.37 -4.28 5.33
CA PHE A 146 -8.31 -4.04 4.23
C PHE A 146 -8.94 -5.35 3.73
N GLU A 147 -8.16 -6.43 3.73
CA GLU A 147 -8.60 -7.78 3.42
C GLU A 147 -9.63 -8.28 4.45
N ASP A 148 -9.46 -7.97 5.74
CA ASP A 148 -10.46 -8.30 6.76
C ASP A 148 -11.77 -7.52 6.56
N ILE A 149 -11.67 -6.23 6.21
CA ILE A 149 -12.82 -5.35 6.01
C ILE A 149 -13.74 -5.85 4.90
N GLU A 150 -13.22 -6.50 3.85
CA GLU A 150 -14.04 -7.02 2.74
C GLU A 150 -15.14 -7.98 3.20
N TRP A 151 -14.85 -8.84 4.18
CA TRP A 151 -15.81 -9.80 4.71
C TRP A 151 -16.39 -9.40 6.07
N ALA A 152 -15.71 -8.55 6.86
CA ALA A 152 -16.19 -8.09 8.16
C ALA A 152 -17.20 -6.93 8.04
N ALA A 153 -17.05 -6.05 7.06
CA ALA A 153 -17.93 -4.88 6.94
C ALA A 153 -19.44 -5.23 6.87
N PRO A 154 -19.87 -6.30 6.17
CA PRO A 154 -21.28 -6.71 6.13
C PRO A 154 -21.84 -7.24 7.46
N CYS A 155 -21.01 -7.81 8.35
CA CYS A 155 -21.45 -8.37 9.63
C CYS A 155 -21.42 -7.39 10.80
N ILE A 156 -20.85 -6.19 10.59
CA ILE A 156 -20.85 -5.12 11.57
C ILE A 156 -22.15 -4.32 11.41
N GLU A 157 -22.90 -4.09 12.48
CA GLU A 157 -24.07 -3.21 12.50
C GLU A 157 -23.60 -1.76 12.70
N SER A 158 -22.89 -1.52 13.81
CA SER A 158 -22.31 -0.22 14.18
C SER A 158 -20.90 -0.37 14.74
N ILE A 159 -20.12 0.71 14.63
CA ILE A 159 -18.74 0.77 15.11
C ILE A 159 -18.39 2.21 15.47
N ASP A 160 -17.77 2.40 16.63
CA ASP A 160 -17.32 3.70 17.13
C ASP A 160 -16.04 3.58 17.96
N GLU A 161 -15.81 4.44 18.95
CA GLU A 161 -14.62 4.37 19.79
C GLU A 161 -14.74 3.31 20.90
N GLN A 162 -15.97 2.93 21.21
CA GLN A 162 -16.33 2.14 22.37
C GLN A 162 -16.41 0.67 21.99
N GLU A 163 -17.17 0.34 20.95
CA GLU A 163 -17.46 -1.04 20.61
C GLU A 163 -17.69 -1.30 19.11
N ILE A 164 -17.66 -2.59 18.77
CA ILE A 164 -18.15 -3.13 17.51
C ILE A 164 -19.43 -3.92 17.82
N VAL A 165 -20.55 -3.50 17.24
CA VAL A 165 -21.81 -4.26 17.34
C VAL A 165 -21.95 -5.10 16.09
N PHE A 166 -22.12 -6.41 16.25
CA PHE A 166 -22.31 -7.35 15.14
C PHE A 166 -23.79 -7.65 14.88
N ASN A 167 -24.12 -7.99 13.64
CA ASN A 167 -25.43 -8.50 13.24
C ASN A 167 -25.38 -10.03 12.99
N GLU A 168 -26.51 -10.61 12.62
CA GLU A 168 -26.69 -12.07 12.42
C GLU A 168 -25.71 -12.69 11.40
N LYS A 169 -25.18 -11.90 10.44
CA LYS A 169 -24.19 -12.40 9.47
C LYS A 169 -22.85 -12.78 10.10
N TYR A 170 -22.60 -12.35 11.34
CA TYR A 170 -21.44 -12.82 12.09
C TYR A 170 -21.44 -14.35 12.23
N ASP A 171 -22.62 -14.93 12.41
CA ASP A 171 -22.79 -16.38 12.55
C ASP A 171 -22.68 -17.15 11.22
N GLU A 172 -22.50 -16.46 10.11
CA GLU A 172 -22.22 -17.05 8.80
C GLU A 172 -20.72 -17.11 8.50
N LEU A 173 -19.89 -16.38 9.26
CA LEU A 173 -18.44 -16.33 9.06
C LEU A 173 -17.76 -17.68 9.32
N THR A 174 -16.67 -17.94 8.62
CA THR A 174 -15.83 -19.13 8.87
C THR A 174 -15.18 -19.05 10.25
N LYS A 175 -14.69 -20.18 10.74
CA LYS A 175 -14.01 -20.23 12.04
C LYS A 175 -12.78 -19.31 12.08
N GLU A 176 -12.04 -19.24 10.98
CA GLU A 176 -10.86 -18.40 10.84
C GLU A 176 -11.22 -16.92 10.85
N GLN A 177 -12.30 -16.52 10.15
CA GLN A 177 -12.80 -15.15 10.15
C GLN A 177 -13.32 -14.72 11.53
N ARG A 178 -14.07 -15.59 12.21
CA ARG A 178 -14.52 -15.31 13.58
C ARG A 178 -13.36 -15.15 14.54
N ALA A 179 -12.30 -15.94 14.43
CA ALA A 179 -11.13 -15.81 15.29
C ALA A 179 -10.49 -14.41 15.24
N VAL A 180 -10.55 -13.72 14.10
CA VAL A 180 -10.06 -12.33 13.95
C VAL A 180 -10.93 -11.33 14.74
N LEU A 181 -12.24 -11.60 14.81
CA LEU A 181 -13.25 -10.73 15.42
C LEU A 181 -13.62 -11.10 16.85
N GLU A 182 -13.31 -12.31 17.31
CA GLU A 182 -13.74 -12.87 18.59
C GLU A 182 -13.35 -11.98 19.78
N ARG A 183 -12.19 -11.32 19.69
CA ARG A 183 -11.71 -10.33 20.68
C ARG A 183 -12.60 -9.09 20.85
N PHE A 184 -13.54 -8.86 19.94
CA PHE A 184 -14.49 -7.74 19.96
C PHE A 184 -15.92 -8.19 20.25
N HIS A 185 -16.18 -9.49 20.29
CA HIS A 185 -17.51 -10.03 20.54
C HIS A 185 -17.68 -10.29 22.03
N TYR A 186 -18.53 -9.49 22.67
CA TYR A 186 -18.97 -9.67 24.06
C TYR A 186 -20.36 -10.31 24.12
#